data_AF-A0A952LQ67-F1
#
_entry.id   AF-A0A952LQ67-F1
#
_cell.length_a   1.000
_cell.length_b   1.000
_cell.length_c   1.000
_cell.angle_alpha   90.00
_cell.angle_beta   90.00
_cell.angle_gamma   90.00
#
_symmetry.space_group_name_H-M   'P 1'
#
loop_
_entity.id
_entity.type
_entity.pdbx_description
1 polymer ?
#
loop_
_entity_poly.entity_id
_entity_poly.type
_entity_poly.pdbx_seq_one_letter_code
_entity_poly.pdbx_strand_id
1 'polypeptide(L)'
;KLLSKLSELSGLNIITNTGYYSAVDKKYLPAHAYTKTKEEISARWEKEWLEGIDGTGIRPGFIKLGVGKGKLDSIEVKLLEAAILLSKKSGLTIAMHTGDGEAAKDEQRIVKENGLESGQMIWVHAQNGTDAERELLAKKGVWISLDGISEKRIEKYLHMISYLKEKHLLHQLLISHDDGWSVENNDGEISLKLFGNGNSQPYSTIFVIFLDKLEASGFTEEELDLIMKINPQKAYSINP
;
A
#
# COMPACT_ATOMS: atom_id res chain seq x y z
N LYS A 1 -19.87 3.45 3.77
CA LYS A 1 -20.77 3.06 2.65
C LYS A 1 -20.42 3.71 1.30
N LEU A 2 -19.68 4.83 1.24
CA LEU A 2 -19.30 5.48 -0.02
C LEU A 2 -18.61 4.53 -1.02
N LEU A 3 -17.60 3.78 -0.58
CA LEU A 3 -16.87 2.85 -1.45
C LEU A 3 -17.75 1.75 -2.07
N SER A 4 -18.71 1.20 -1.31
CA SER A 4 -19.70 0.23 -1.84
C SER A 4 -20.50 0.83 -2.99
N LYS A 5 -21.02 2.04 -2.79
CA LYS A 5 -21.79 2.74 -3.81
C LYS A 5 -20.96 3.04 -5.05
N LEU A 6 -19.70 3.44 -4.88
CA LEU A 6 -18.78 3.65 -6.01
C LEU A 6 -18.50 2.35 -6.77
N SER A 7 -18.29 1.24 -6.06
CA SER A 7 -18.10 -0.08 -6.67
C SER A 7 -19.31 -0.50 -7.49
N GLU A 8 -20.51 -0.42 -6.91
CA GLU A 8 -21.77 -0.75 -7.60
C GLU A 8 -22.03 0.11 -8.84
N LEU A 9 -21.80 1.42 -8.75
CA LEU A 9 -22.05 2.35 -9.86
C LEU A 9 -21.03 2.25 -10.99
N SER A 10 -19.77 1.94 -10.66
CA SER A 10 -18.68 1.88 -11.65
C SER A 10 -18.44 0.49 -12.22
N GLY A 11 -18.90 -0.56 -11.52
CA GLY A 11 -18.54 -1.95 -11.82
C GLY A 11 -17.10 -2.32 -11.42
N LEU A 12 -16.37 -1.41 -10.76
CA LEU A 12 -15.01 -1.68 -10.28
C LEU A 12 -15.03 -2.45 -8.97
N ASN A 13 -14.12 -3.42 -8.82
CA ASN A 13 -13.83 -4.04 -7.54
C ASN A 13 -13.01 -3.06 -6.68
N ILE A 14 -13.59 -2.59 -5.57
CA ILE A 14 -12.91 -1.71 -4.62
C ILE A 14 -12.59 -2.50 -3.36
N ILE A 15 -11.30 -2.75 -3.14
CA ILE A 15 -10.80 -3.43 -1.94
C ILE A 15 -10.55 -2.38 -0.86
N THR A 16 -11.19 -2.53 0.31
CA THR A 16 -10.97 -1.64 1.46
C THR A 16 -10.02 -2.25 2.49
N ASN A 17 -9.70 -1.51 3.54
CA ASN A 17 -8.72 -1.91 4.55
C ASN A 17 -9.19 -1.63 5.98
N THR A 18 -8.45 -2.23 6.91
CA THR A 18 -8.42 -1.86 8.33
C THR A 18 -7.01 -1.42 8.70
N GLY A 19 -6.83 -0.70 9.81
CA GLY A 19 -5.52 -0.25 10.28
C GLY A 19 -5.45 1.24 10.57
N TYR A 20 -4.27 1.73 10.96
CA TYR A 20 -4.05 3.12 11.41
C TYR A 20 -2.85 3.79 10.76
N TYR A 21 -2.94 5.12 10.64
CA TYR A 21 -1.96 5.95 9.94
C TYR A 21 -1.26 6.92 10.91
N SER A 22 0.01 6.64 11.24
CA SER A 22 0.83 7.42 12.17
C SER A 22 1.87 8.35 11.51
N ALA A 23 2.04 8.30 10.19
CA ALA A 23 3.19 8.90 9.49
C ALA A 23 3.31 10.43 9.62
N VAL A 24 2.20 11.15 9.80
CA VAL A 24 2.18 12.62 9.91
C VAL A 24 2.10 13.00 11.38
N ASP A 25 3.22 12.86 12.10
CA ASP A 25 3.35 13.17 13.53
C ASP A 25 2.20 12.60 14.38
N LYS A 26 1.74 11.39 14.02
CA LYS A 26 0.66 10.66 14.70
C LYS A 26 -0.69 11.42 14.74
N LYS A 27 -0.84 12.46 13.92
CA LYS A 27 -2.02 13.34 13.85
C LYS A 27 -3.35 12.62 13.65
N TYR A 28 -3.35 11.52 12.90
CA TYR A 28 -4.56 10.78 12.53
C TYR A 28 -4.82 9.55 13.41
N LEU A 29 -4.03 9.33 14.46
CA LEU A 29 -4.26 8.21 15.37
C LEU A 29 -5.47 8.49 16.26
N PRO A 30 -6.39 7.51 16.42
CA PRO A 30 -7.45 7.65 17.40
C PRO A 30 -6.88 7.59 18.82
N ALA A 31 -7.52 8.27 19.77
CA ALA A 31 -7.02 8.37 21.16
C ALA A 31 -6.75 7.00 21.82
N HIS A 32 -7.56 5.98 21.52
CA HIS A 32 -7.34 4.64 22.07
C HIS A 32 -6.08 3.95 21.54
N ALA A 33 -5.50 4.39 20.41
CA ALA A 33 -4.26 3.83 19.90
C ALA A 33 -3.08 4.07 20.86
N TYR A 34 -3.16 5.08 21.73
CA TYR A 34 -2.13 5.37 22.71
C TYR A 34 -2.25 4.49 23.97
N THR A 35 -3.47 4.22 24.42
CA THR A 35 -3.73 3.51 25.67
C THR A 35 -3.88 2.00 25.50
N LYS A 36 -4.39 1.55 24.35
CA LYS A 36 -4.57 0.12 24.07
C LYS A 36 -3.25 -0.60 23.78
N THR A 37 -3.20 -1.85 24.21
CA THR A 37 -2.16 -2.81 23.84
C THR A 37 -2.25 -3.21 22.37
N LYS A 38 -1.19 -3.81 21.83
CA LYS A 38 -1.19 -4.33 20.45
C LYS A 38 -2.23 -5.43 20.26
N GLU A 39 -2.47 -6.27 21.27
CA GLU A 39 -3.47 -7.33 21.25
C GLU A 39 -4.88 -6.76 21.16
N GLU A 40 -5.20 -5.70 21.92
CA GLU A 40 -6.51 -5.04 21.85
C GLU A 40 -6.73 -4.28 20.55
N ILE A 41 -5.67 -3.70 19.96
CA ILE A 41 -5.74 -3.07 18.63
C ILE A 41 -5.97 -4.15 17.57
N SER A 42 -5.20 -5.25 17.62
CA SER A 42 -5.34 -6.38 16.70
C SER A 42 -6.74 -6.99 16.77
N ALA A 43 -7.29 -7.20 17.98
CA ALA A 43 -8.64 -7.72 18.19
C ALA A 43 -9.73 -6.80 17.60
N ARG A 44 -9.51 -5.47 17.61
CA ARG A 44 -10.44 -4.54 16.95
C ARG A 44 -10.45 -4.76 15.43
N TRP A 45 -9.27 -4.84 14.82
CA TRP A 45 -9.14 -5.07 13.38
C TRP A 45 -9.61 -6.47 12.97
N GLU A 46 -9.39 -7.47 13.83
CA GLU A 46 -9.91 -8.84 13.67
C GLU A 46 -11.44 -8.87 13.68
N LYS A 47 -12.09 -8.06 14.52
CA LYS A 47 -13.54 -7.92 14.51
C LYS A 47 -14.04 -7.38 13.18
N GLU A 48 -13.39 -6.36 12.61
CA GLU A 48 -13.71 -5.84 11.28
C GLU A 48 -13.50 -6.89 10.18
N TRP A 49 -12.46 -7.71 10.31
CA TRP A 49 -12.20 -8.84 9.41
C TRP A 49 -13.30 -9.91 9.48
N LEU A 50 -13.76 -10.28 10.67
CA LEU A 50 -14.76 -11.35 10.84
C LEU A 50 -16.20 -10.88 10.57
N GLU A 51 -16.56 -9.70 11.06
CA GLU A 51 -17.94 -9.21 11.12
C GLU A 51 -18.24 -8.11 10.09
N GLY A 52 -17.20 -7.47 9.54
CA GLY A 52 -17.31 -6.33 8.65
C GLY A 52 -17.20 -4.98 9.37
N ILE A 53 -16.83 -3.95 8.60
CA ILE A 53 -16.53 -2.60 9.08
C ILE A 53 -17.85 -1.86 9.35
N ASP A 54 -17.96 -1.22 10.52
CA ASP A 54 -19.07 -0.33 10.90
C ASP A 54 -20.47 -0.90 10.65
N GLY A 55 -20.66 -2.20 10.91
CA GLY A 55 -21.95 -2.89 10.74
C GLY A 55 -22.42 -3.00 9.29
N THR A 56 -21.53 -2.76 8.31
CA THR A 56 -21.85 -2.84 6.88
C THR A 56 -21.78 -4.26 6.34
N GLY A 57 -21.15 -5.20 7.05
CA GLY A 57 -20.81 -6.53 6.55
C GLY A 57 -19.65 -6.56 5.54
N ILE A 58 -19.12 -5.40 5.14
CA ILE A 58 -17.98 -5.30 4.23
C ILE A 58 -16.70 -5.54 5.02
N ARG A 59 -15.92 -6.54 4.61
CA ARG A 59 -14.66 -6.91 5.26
C ARG A 59 -13.45 -6.22 4.59
N PRO A 60 -12.38 -5.90 5.34
CA PRO A 60 -11.13 -5.43 4.76
C PRO A 60 -10.45 -6.54 3.94
N GLY A 61 -9.78 -6.16 2.84
CA GLY A 61 -8.96 -7.08 2.04
C GLY A 61 -7.45 -6.95 2.29
N PHE A 62 -7.03 -6.00 3.12
CA PHE A 62 -5.65 -5.84 3.58
C PHE A 62 -5.59 -4.99 4.86
N ILE A 63 -4.43 -4.96 5.51
CA ILE A 63 -4.16 -4.11 6.67
C ILE A 63 -3.34 -2.90 6.19
N LYS A 64 -3.80 -1.68 6.41
CA LYS A 64 -3.10 -0.44 6.05
C LYS A 64 -2.45 0.17 7.29
N LEU A 65 -1.13 0.35 7.23
CA LEU A 65 -0.39 1.16 8.21
C LEU A 65 0.26 2.39 7.55
N GLY A 66 0.69 3.35 8.37
CA GLY A 66 1.57 4.41 7.91
C GLY A 66 2.53 4.86 8.98
N VAL A 67 3.82 4.89 8.66
CA VAL A 67 4.89 5.28 9.59
C VAL A 67 5.74 6.39 8.99
N GLY A 68 6.50 7.08 9.85
CA GLY A 68 7.40 8.15 9.43
C GLY A 68 8.66 7.64 8.71
N LYS A 69 9.74 8.41 8.88
CA LYS A 69 11.08 8.15 8.34
C LYS A 69 12.00 7.58 9.41
N GLY A 70 13.02 6.86 8.99
CA GLY A 70 14.00 6.27 9.91
C GLY A 70 13.42 5.14 10.75
N LYS A 71 14.12 4.79 11.83
CA LYS A 71 13.71 3.75 12.76
C LYS A 71 12.31 4.00 13.35
N LEU A 72 11.48 2.97 13.43
CA LEU A 72 10.11 3.09 13.96
C LEU A 72 10.15 3.43 15.46
N ASP A 73 9.27 4.35 15.86
CA ASP A 73 9.07 4.66 17.27
C ASP A 73 8.19 3.62 17.98
N SER A 74 8.02 3.77 19.29
CA SER A 74 7.29 2.78 20.11
C SER A 74 5.83 2.60 19.70
N ILE A 75 5.16 3.64 19.20
CA ILE A 75 3.76 3.52 18.78
C ILE A 75 3.66 2.91 17.38
N GLU A 76 4.57 3.25 16.47
CA GLU A 76 4.68 2.64 15.15
C GLU A 76 5.01 1.14 15.24
N VAL A 77 5.96 0.75 16.11
CA VAL A 77 6.25 -0.66 16.42
C VAL A 77 5.01 -1.37 16.96
N LYS A 78 4.32 -0.78 17.94
CA LYS A 78 3.09 -1.37 18.52
C LYS A 78 2.01 -1.60 17.48
N LEU A 79 1.82 -0.66 16.55
CA LEU A 79 0.84 -0.78 15.46
C LEU A 79 1.24 -1.86 14.46
N LEU A 80 2.53 -1.96 14.11
CA LEU A 80 3.05 -3.01 13.25
C LEU A 80 2.89 -4.39 13.89
N GLU A 81 3.21 -4.54 15.18
CA GLU A 81 3.01 -5.81 15.88
C GLU A 81 1.53 -6.21 15.94
N ALA A 82 0.61 -5.25 16.16
CA ALA A 82 -0.83 -5.50 16.09
C ALA A 82 -1.27 -6.00 14.69
N ALA A 83 -0.68 -5.45 13.63
CA ALA A 83 -0.97 -5.83 12.25
C ALA A 83 -0.42 -7.22 11.94
N ILE A 84 0.77 -7.55 12.43
CA ILE A 84 1.37 -8.88 12.32
C ILE A 84 0.50 -9.93 13.00
N LEU A 85 -0.02 -9.64 14.20
CA LEU A 85 -0.95 -10.53 14.90
C LEU A 85 -2.20 -10.82 14.05
N LEU A 86 -2.79 -9.81 13.42
CA LEU A 86 -3.96 -10.01 12.55
C LEU A 86 -3.58 -10.74 11.26
N SER A 87 -2.49 -10.34 10.61
CA SER A 87 -2.02 -10.95 9.36
C SER A 87 -1.83 -12.46 9.54
N LYS A 88 -1.22 -12.91 10.65
CA LYS A 88 -1.06 -14.33 10.97
C LYS A 88 -2.37 -15.10 11.13
N LYS A 89 -3.43 -14.46 11.61
CA LYS A 89 -4.74 -15.11 11.83
C LYS A 89 -5.63 -15.10 10.60
N SER A 90 -5.48 -14.09 9.75
CA SER A 90 -6.39 -13.78 8.65
C SER A 90 -5.82 -14.07 7.27
N GLY A 91 -4.49 -14.13 7.14
CA GLY A 91 -3.80 -14.14 5.85
C GLY A 91 -3.79 -12.78 5.15
N LEU A 92 -4.23 -11.70 5.81
CA LEU A 92 -4.22 -10.35 5.23
C LEU A 92 -2.80 -9.79 5.10
N THR A 93 -2.46 -9.30 3.91
CA THR A 93 -1.23 -8.56 3.64
C THR A 93 -1.22 -7.21 4.35
N ILE A 94 -0.04 -6.78 4.81
CA ILE A 94 0.21 -5.48 5.44
C ILE A 94 0.75 -4.49 4.39
N ALA A 95 -0.05 -3.51 4.01
CA ALA A 95 0.35 -2.41 3.12
C ALA A 95 0.75 -1.17 3.93
N MET A 96 2.05 -0.90 4.01
CA MET A 96 2.59 0.12 4.92
C MET A 96 3.11 1.32 4.14
N HIS A 97 2.52 2.49 4.41
CA HIS A 97 3.11 3.76 3.99
C HIS A 97 4.39 3.94 4.77
N THR A 98 5.49 4.16 4.07
CA THR A 98 6.82 4.18 4.66
C THR A 98 7.57 5.41 4.17
N GLY A 99 8.12 6.20 5.11
CA GLY A 99 8.71 7.49 4.79
C GLY A 99 10.01 7.43 3.99
N ASP A 100 10.81 6.36 4.15
CA ASP A 100 12.09 6.15 3.46
C ASP A 100 12.55 4.68 3.50
N GLY A 101 13.72 4.39 2.91
CA GLY A 101 14.29 3.04 2.91
C GLY A 101 14.79 2.55 4.28
N GLU A 102 15.12 3.44 5.21
CA GLU A 102 15.52 3.06 6.57
C GLU A 102 14.33 2.48 7.34
N ALA A 103 13.20 3.18 7.32
CA ALA A 103 11.95 2.70 7.88
C ALA A 103 11.57 1.34 7.27
N ALA A 104 11.64 1.19 5.95
CA ALA A 104 11.30 -0.07 5.27
C ALA A 104 12.16 -1.26 5.72
N LYS A 105 13.46 -1.04 5.96
CA LYS A 105 14.36 -2.06 6.49
C LYS A 105 14.01 -2.43 7.93
N ASP A 106 13.63 -1.46 8.76
CA ASP A 106 13.26 -1.68 10.15
C ASP A 106 11.90 -2.40 10.28
N GLU A 107 10.92 -2.02 9.47
CA GLU A 107 9.66 -2.73 9.30
C GLU A 107 9.88 -4.20 8.92
N GLN A 108 10.69 -4.46 7.88
CA GLN A 108 10.99 -5.82 7.42
C GLN A 108 11.68 -6.66 8.52
N ARG A 109 12.57 -6.04 9.29
CA ARG A 109 13.21 -6.67 10.44
C ARG A 109 12.18 -7.07 11.50
N ILE A 110 11.30 -6.15 11.91
CA ILE A 110 10.25 -6.40 12.91
C ILE A 110 9.28 -7.50 12.43
N VAL A 111 8.88 -7.47 11.16
CA VAL A 111 8.03 -8.50 10.52
C VAL A 111 8.68 -9.88 10.65
N LYS A 112 9.96 -10.04 10.30
CA LYS A 112 10.65 -11.33 10.39
C LYS A 112 10.93 -11.76 11.83
N GLU A 113 11.31 -10.86 12.73
CA GLU A 113 11.52 -11.16 14.15
C GLU A 113 10.24 -11.65 14.83
N ASN A 114 9.08 -11.13 14.41
CA ASN A 114 7.78 -11.61 14.85
C ASN A 114 7.31 -12.85 14.09
N GLY A 115 8.13 -13.46 13.23
CA GLY A 115 7.82 -14.73 12.54
C GLY A 115 6.72 -14.62 11.49
N LEU A 116 6.58 -13.47 10.82
CA LEU A 116 5.76 -13.31 9.62
C LEU A 116 6.67 -13.27 8.39
N GLU A 117 6.22 -13.86 7.28
CA GLU A 117 6.99 -13.84 6.04
C GLU A 117 6.99 -12.45 5.41
N SER A 118 8.13 -12.03 4.86
CA SER A 118 8.26 -10.71 4.23
C SER A 118 7.34 -10.54 3.00
N GLY A 119 6.91 -11.64 2.38
CA GLY A 119 5.87 -11.63 1.33
C GLY A 119 4.48 -11.18 1.78
N GLN A 120 4.24 -11.06 3.09
CA GLN A 120 3.02 -10.48 3.66
C GLN A 120 3.13 -8.97 3.90
N MET A 121 4.16 -8.32 3.36
CA MET A 121 4.40 -6.89 3.49
C MET A 121 4.50 -6.23 2.11
N ILE A 122 3.78 -5.12 1.94
CA ILE A 122 3.94 -4.19 0.82
C ILE A 122 4.56 -2.90 1.35
N TRP A 123 5.74 -2.56 0.83
CA TRP A 123 6.36 -1.26 1.03
C TRP A 123 5.69 -0.24 0.09
N VAL A 124 4.72 0.49 0.63
CA VAL A 124 4.02 1.60 -0.05
C VAL A 124 4.95 2.81 -0.08
N HIS A 125 4.98 3.48 -1.23
CA HIS A 125 5.92 4.53 -1.58
C HIS A 125 7.39 4.11 -1.65
N ALA A 126 7.67 2.93 -2.20
CA ALA A 126 9.04 2.45 -2.36
C ALA A 126 9.90 3.36 -3.26
N GLN A 127 9.31 4.29 -4.01
CA GLN A 127 10.02 5.39 -4.69
C GLN A 127 10.80 6.32 -3.74
N ASN A 128 10.54 6.28 -2.43
CA ASN A 128 11.25 7.08 -1.42
C ASN A 128 12.58 6.44 -0.98
N GLY A 129 12.81 5.17 -1.32
CA GLY A 129 14.10 4.50 -1.13
C GLY A 129 15.06 4.69 -2.29
N THR A 130 16.24 4.10 -2.15
CA THR A 130 17.21 3.93 -3.24
C THR A 130 16.94 2.64 -4.04
N ASP A 131 17.53 2.52 -5.23
CA ASP A 131 17.43 1.29 -6.04
C ASP A 131 18.00 0.07 -5.30
N ALA A 132 19.12 0.25 -4.58
CA ALA A 132 19.73 -0.80 -3.78
C ALA A 132 18.84 -1.28 -2.62
N GLU A 133 18.09 -0.37 -1.99
CA GLU A 133 17.14 -0.72 -0.92
C GLU A 133 15.93 -1.47 -1.45
N ARG A 134 15.39 -1.04 -2.60
CA ARG A 134 14.33 -1.77 -3.30
C ARG A 134 14.79 -3.17 -3.70
N GLU A 135 15.97 -3.30 -4.30
CA GLU A 135 16.55 -4.61 -4.65
C GLU A 135 16.70 -5.50 -3.42
N LEU A 136 17.27 -4.98 -2.33
CA LEU A 136 17.46 -5.73 -1.09
C LEU A 136 16.15 -6.26 -0.52
N LEU A 137 15.12 -5.42 -0.44
CA LEU A 137 13.84 -5.80 0.17
C LEU A 137 13.01 -6.70 -0.76
N ALA A 138 13.04 -6.48 -2.07
CA ALA A 138 12.43 -7.37 -3.04
C ALA A 138 13.04 -8.79 -2.97
N LYS A 139 14.38 -8.89 -2.88
CA LYS A 139 15.07 -10.19 -2.70
C LYS A 139 14.71 -10.91 -1.41
N LYS A 140 14.29 -10.17 -0.38
CA LYS A 140 13.77 -10.72 0.88
C LYS A 140 12.30 -11.10 0.79
N GLY A 141 11.63 -10.80 -0.33
CA GLY A 141 10.23 -11.13 -0.59
C GLY A 141 9.25 -9.99 -0.32
N VAL A 142 9.69 -8.79 0.05
CA VAL A 142 8.80 -7.64 0.24
C VAL A 142 8.29 -7.16 -1.10
N TRP A 143 6.98 -6.87 -1.20
CA TRP A 143 6.42 -6.24 -2.40
C TRP A 143 6.83 -4.77 -2.47
N ILE A 144 7.37 -4.38 -3.62
CA ILE A 144 7.84 -3.02 -3.89
C ILE A 144 6.73 -2.26 -4.61
N SER A 145 6.06 -1.34 -3.92
CA SER A 145 4.99 -0.53 -4.50
C SER A 145 5.55 0.81 -4.98
N LEU A 146 5.69 0.95 -6.30
CA LEU A 146 5.99 2.19 -7.00
C LEU A 146 4.68 2.88 -7.38
N ASP A 147 4.06 3.49 -6.38
CA ASP A 147 2.66 3.89 -6.40
C ASP A 147 2.41 5.39 -6.57
N GLY A 148 3.42 6.20 -6.88
CA GLY A 148 3.22 7.63 -7.14
C GLY A 148 3.44 7.99 -8.60
N ILE A 149 3.07 7.12 -9.54
CA ILE A 149 3.26 7.36 -10.98
C ILE A 149 2.39 8.55 -11.40
N SER A 150 3.03 9.52 -12.06
CA SER A 150 2.33 10.66 -12.62
C SER A 150 2.94 11.16 -13.92
N GLU A 151 2.17 11.97 -14.66
CA GLU A 151 2.57 12.58 -15.95
C GLU A 151 3.94 13.28 -15.85
N LYS A 152 4.21 13.89 -14.69
CA LYS A 152 5.45 14.64 -14.43
C LYS A 152 6.65 13.76 -14.07
N ARG A 153 6.44 12.46 -13.85
CA ARG A 153 7.44 11.55 -13.25
C ARG A 153 7.68 10.29 -14.08
N ILE A 154 7.13 10.20 -15.28
CA ILE A 154 7.22 9.03 -16.18
C ILE A 154 8.64 8.46 -16.28
N GLU A 155 9.62 9.29 -16.65
CA GLU A 155 11.02 8.83 -16.83
C GLU A 155 11.64 8.31 -15.53
N LYS A 156 11.31 8.93 -14.38
CA LYS A 156 11.79 8.47 -13.07
C LYS A 156 11.26 7.06 -12.75
N TYR A 157 9.99 6.80 -13.03
CA TYR A 157 9.40 5.47 -12.78
C TYR A 157 9.87 4.44 -13.79
N LEU A 158 10.01 4.81 -15.07
CA LEU A 158 10.61 3.94 -16.07
C LEU A 158 12.00 3.47 -15.62
N HIS A 159 12.87 4.38 -15.16
CA HIS A 159 14.19 4.02 -14.64
C HIS A 159 14.13 3.01 -13.49
N MET A 160 13.31 3.27 -12.46
CA MET A 160 13.21 2.37 -11.30
C MET A 160 12.67 0.98 -11.67
N ILE A 161 11.72 0.91 -12.60
CA ILE A 161 11.15 -0.37 -13.05
C ILE A 161 12.13 -1.12 -13.95
N SER A 162 12.81 -0.45 -14.87
CA SER A 162 13.88 -1.03 -15.68
C SER A 162 15.00 -1.59 -14.82
N TYR A 163 15.37 -0.89 -13.74
CA TYR A 163 16.33 -1.41 -12.77
C TYR A 163 15.85 -2.73 -12.15
N LEU A 164 14.59 -2.82 -11.69
CA LEU A 164 14.05 -4.06 -11.15
C LEU A 164 13.97 -5.17 -12.21
N LYS A 165 13.72 -4.84 -13.47
CA LYS A 165 13.79 -5.78 -14.60
C LYS A 165 15.19 -6.34 -14.80
N GLU A 166 16.20 -5.49 -14.85
CA GLU A 166 17.62 -5.90 -14.96
C GLU A 166 18.07 -6.80 -13.80
N LYS A 167 17.45 -6.64 -12.63
CA LYS A 167 17.69 -7.49 -11.45
C LYS A 167 16.81 -8.73 -11.37
N HIS A 168 15.94 -8.97 -12.36
CA HIS A 168 14.96 -10.07 -12.40
C HIS A 168 13.96 -10.05 -11.22
N LEU A 169 13.58 -8.85 -10.77
CA LEU A 169 12.71 -8.61 -9.60
C LEU A 169 11.32 -8.08 -9.95
N LEU A 170 10.91 -8.09 -11.23
CA LEU A 170 9.56 -7.65 -11.63
C LEU A 170 8.44 -8.44 -10.94
N HIS A 171 8.70 -9.68 -10.53
CA HIS A 171 7.74 -10.52 -9.81
C HIS A 171 7.41 -10.03 -8.39
N GLN A 172 8.11 -9.00 -7.89
CA GLN A 172 7.84 -8.33 -6.61
C GLN A 172 7.37 -6.88 -6.78
N LEU A 173 7.11 -6.44 -8.02
CA LEU A 173 6.74 -5.06 -8.31
C LEU A 173 5.22 -4.86 -8.30
N LEU A 174 4.77 -3.80 -7.63
CA LEU A 174 3.43 -3.24 -7.77
C LEU A 174 3.57 -1.79 -8.26
N ILE A 175 2.61 -1.34 -9.08
CA ILE A 175 2.56 0.04 -9.56
C ILE A 175 1.18 0.64 -9.35
N SER A 176 1.15 1.95 -9.06
CA SER A 176 -0.10 2.71 -8.88
C SER A 176 0.16 4.22 -8.98
N HIS A 177 -0.86 5.02 -8.68
CA HIS A 177 -0.84 6.49 -8.80
C HIS A 177 -0.85 7.24 -7.47
N ASP A 178 -1.39 6.62 -6.41
CA ASP A 178 -1.68 7.28 -5.12
C ASP A 178 -2.45 8.59 -5.35
N ASP A 179 -3.61 8.43 -6.00
CA ASP A 179 -4.38 9.51 -6.60
C ASP A 179 -5.87 9.41 -6.28
N GLY A 180 -6.59 10.47 -6.61
CA GLY A 180 -8.03 10.57 -6.45
C GLY A 180 -8.44 11.98 -6.07
N TRP A 181 -9.54 12.04 -5.35
CA TRP A 181 -10.14 13.28 -4.89
C TRP A 181 -10.31 13.27 -3.38
N SER A 182 -9.97 14.37 -2.72
CA SER A 182 -10.51 14.66 -1.40
C SER A 182 -11.93 15.22 -1.55
N VAL A 183 -12.80 14.80 -0.63
CA VAL A 183 -14.09 15.43 -0.41
C VAL A 183 -13.90 16.55 0.61
N GLU A 184 -14.04 17.80 0.18
CA GLU A 184 -14.08 18.94 1.09
C GLU A 184 -15.55 19.31 1.33
N ASN A 185 -15.92 19.55 2.60
CA ASN A 185 -17.24 20.03 2.98
C ASN A 185 -17.06 21.37 3.69
N ASN A 186 -17.41 22.44 3.00
CA ASN A 186 -17.36 23.80 3.53
C ASN A 186 -18.81 24.29 3.70
N ASP A 187 -19.28 24.37 4.94
CA ASP A 187 -20.61 24.87 5.30
C ASP A 187 -21.78 24.18 4.57
N GLY A 188 -21.65 22.88 4.29
CA GLY A 188 -22.68 22.08 3.61
C GLY A 188 -22.52 21.98 2.10
N GLU A 189 -21.58 22.72 1.51
CA GLU A 189 -21.21 22.56 0.11
C GLU A 189 -20.10 21.50 -0.03
N ILE A 190 -20.42 20.43 -0.76
CA ILE A 190 -19.49 19.35 -1.06
C ILE A 190 -18.75 19.69 -2.34
N SER A 191 -17.42 19.80 -2.27
CA SER A 191 -16.56 19.92 -3.45
C SER A 191 -15.56 18.76 -3.52
N LEU A 192 -15.23 18.35 -4.74
CA LEU A 192 -14.17 17.39 -5.01
C LEU A 192 -12.92 18.16 -5.40
N LYS A 193 -11.84 17.91 -4.67
CA LYS A 193 -10.54 18.49 -4.96
C LYS A 193 -9.57 17.40 -5.34
N LEU A 194 -9.03 17.54 -6.55
CA LEU A 194 -8.02 16.66 -7.09
C LEU A 194 -6.77 16.66 -6.20
N PHE A 195 -6.21 15.49 -5.93
CA PHE A 195 -4.92 15.42 -5.24
C PHE A 195 -3.81 16.01 -6.12
N GLY A 196 -2.96 16.84 -5.52
CA GLY A 196 -1.86 17.53 -6.20
C GLY A 196 -0.65 16.65 -6.51
N ASN A 197 -0.84 15.37 -6.86
CA ASN A 197 0.23 14.39 -7.05
C ASN A 197 0.87 14.42 -8.47
N GLY A 198 0.36 15.29 -9.34
CA GLY A 198 0.92 15.58 -10.66
C GLY A 198 0.19 14.94 -11.84
N ASN A 199 -0.94 14.26 -11.61
CA ASN A 199 -1.85 13.85 -12.68
C ASN A 199 -2.95 14.89 -12.88
N SER A 200 -3.29 15.15 -14.13
CA SER A 200 -4.43 16.02 -14.49
C SER A 200 -5.77 15.26 -14.45
N GLN A 201 -5.71 13.93 -14.65
CA GLN A 201 -6.84 13.02 -14.55
C GLN A 201 -6.43 11.82 -13.68
N PRO A 202 -7.09 11.60 -12.53
CA PRO A 202 -6.80 10.45 -11.68
C PRO A 202 -6.92 9.12 -12.41
N TYR A 203 -6.09 8.17 -12.01
CA TYR A 203 -6.13 6.77 -12.42
C TYR A 203 -5.80 6.49 -13.90
N SER A 204 -5.63 7.49 -14.76
CA SER A 204 -5.47 7.27 -16.20
C SER A 204 -4.02 7.09 -16.66
N THR A 205 -3.07 7.79 -16.03
CA THR A 205 -1.67 7.92 -16.50
C THR A 205 -0.96 6.59 -16.75
N ILE A 206 -1.27 5.55 -15.97
CA ILE A 206 -0.63 4.24 -16.19
C ILE A 206 -1.10 3.68 -17.53
N PHE A 207 -2.41 3.66 -17.76
CA PHE A 207 -3.02 3.05 -18.94
C PHE A 207 -2.85 3.87 -20.21
N VAL A 208 -2.84 5.20 -20.11
CA VAL A 208 -2.85 6.10 -21.28
C VAL A 208 -1.43 6.50 -21.72
N ILE A 209 -0.46 6.45 -20.81
CA ILE A 209 0.89 6.96 -21.08
C ILE A 209 1.96 5.93 -20.70
N PHE A 210 1.89 5.39 -19.48
CA PHE A 210 3.01 4.66 -18.92
C PHE A 210 3.20 3.26 -19.52
N LEU A 211 2.11 2.54 -19.83
CA LEU A 211 2.20 1.23 -20.47
C LEU A 211 2.86 1.32 -21.84
N ASP A 212 2.41 2.23 -22.71
CA ASP A 212 3.04 2.50 -24.02
C ASP A 212 4.54 2.83 -23.87
N LYS A 213 4.90 3.59 -22.83
CA LYS A 213 6.29 3.95 -22.56
C LYS A 213 7.13 2.74 -22.13
N LEU A 214 6.57 1.82 -21.34
CA LEU A 214 7.23 0.57 -20.97
C LEU A 214 7.42 -0.33 -22.20
N GLU A 215 6.39 -0.50 -23.03
CA GLU A 215 6.47 -1.27 -24.29
C GLU A 215 7.55 -0.71 -25.22
N ALA A 216 7.55 0.60 -25.46
CA ALA A 216 8.57 1.27 -26.27
C ALA A 216 9.99 1.13 -25.70
N SER A 217 10.12 0.82 -24.41
CA SER A 217 11.39 0.58 -23.72
C SER A 217 11.76 -0.91 -23.66
N GLY A 218 11.02 -1.78 -24.34
CA GLY A 218 11.32 -3.21 -24.49
C GLY A 218 10.74 -4.11 -23.40
N PHE A 219 9.70 -3.68 -22.68
CA PHE A 219 8.90 -4.57 -21.83
C PHE A 219 8.01 -5.47 -22.69
N THR A 220 7.97 -6.77 -22.38
CA THR A 220 7.11 -7.72 -23.11
C THR A 220 5.70 -7.70 -22.56
N GLU A 221 4.74 -8.19 -23.35
CA GLU A 221 3.35 -8.34 -22.90
C GLU A 221 3.26 -9.19 -21.63
N GLU A 222 4.05 -10.26 -21.51
CA GLU A 222 4.08 -11.11 -20.32
C GLU A 222 4.60 -10.37 -19.07
N GLU A 223 5.57 -9.46 -19.23
CA GLU A 223 6.08 -8.64 -18.13
C GLU A 223 5.04 -7.60 -17.69
N LEU A 224 4.31 -7.02 -18.64
CA LEU A 224 3.22 -6.08 -18.34
C LEU A 224 2.05 -6.80 -17.66
N ASP A 225 1.70 -7.99 -18.11
CA ASP A 225 0.69 -8.84 -17.47
C ASP A 225 1.11 -9.29 -16.07
N LEU A 226 2.40 -9.60 -15.89
CA LEU A 226 2.96 -9.87 -14.57
C LEU A 226 2.72 -8.68 -13.62
N ILE A 227 3.07 -7.47 -14.04
CA ILE A 227 2.97 -6.26 -13.23
C ILE A 227 1.51 -5.85 -12.98
N MET A 228 0.67 -5.88 -14.02
CA MET A 228 -0.68 -5.32 -14.00
C MET A 228 -1.76 -6.29 -13.51
N LYS A 229 -1.54 -7.60 -13.65
CA LYS A 229 -2.55 -8.62 -13.35
C LYS A 229 -2.07 -9.60 -12.28
N ILE A 230 -0.93 -10.25 -12.50
CA ILE A 230 -0.50 -11.38 -11.67
C ILE A 230 0.01 -10.91 -10.29
N ASN A 231 0.85 -9.88 -10.26
CA ASN A 231 1.42 -9.36 -9.02
C ASN A 231 0.34 -8.82 -8.06
N PRO A 232 -0.60 -7.93 -8.47
CA PRO A 232 -1.64 -7.47 -7.55
C PRO A 232 -2.53 -8.62 -7.06
N GLN A 233 -2.83 -9.63 -7.89
CA GLN A 233 -3.57 -10.82 -7.45
C GLN A 233 -2.81 -11.57 -6.36
N LYS A 234 -1.49 -11.78 -6.52
CA LYS A 234 -0.66 -12.47 -5.53
C LYS A 234 -0.49 -11.64 -4.25
N ALA A 235 -0.16 -10.36 -4.37
CA ALA A 235 0.13 -9.48 -3.25
C ALA A 235 -1.06 -9.29 -2.32
N TYR A 236 -2.28 -9.27 -2.87
CA TYR A 236 -3.52 -9.15 -2.11
C TYR A 236 -4.29 -10.46 -1.94
N SER A 237 -3.69 -11.61 -2.29
CA SER A 237 -4.30 -12.91 -2.02
C SER A 237 -4.32 -13.18 -0.52
N ILE A 238 -5.46 -13.69 -0.03
CA ILE A 238 -5.65 -14.02 1.37
C ILE A 238 -5.54 -15.54 1.51
N ASN A 239 -4.46 -16.00 2.14
CA ASN A 239 -4.19 -17.42 2.39
C ASN A 239 -4.08 -17.65 3.91
N PRO A 240 -5.22 -17.92 4.59
CA PRO A 240 -5.26 -18.11 6.04
C PRO A 240 -4.67 -19.44 6.50
#